data_AF-A0A645HJP8-F1
#
_entry.id   AF-A0A645HJP8-F1
#
_cell.length_a   1.000
_cell.length_b   1.000
_cell.length_c   1.000
_cell.angle_alpha   90.00
_cell.angle_beta   90.00
_cell.angle_gamma   90.00
#
_symmetry.space_group_name_H-M   'P 1'
#
loop_
_entity.id
_entity.type
_entity.pdbx_description
1 polymer ?
#
loop_
_entity_poly.entity_id
_entity_poly.type
_entity_poly.pdbx_seq_one_letter_code
_entity_poly.pdbx_strand_id
1 'polypeptide(L)'
;MDDLGGLIPLVVDGGECAVGVESTVCDLRGDVPMILRPGGVTPDMIRKIAGDVKLHPGLLDGPANGPVLSPGMKYKHYAPRAEVVVVAGDKLDVAKKINALYYDKKKKYAIMCTHENVSLYTGKNVIDLGDGNEEGARNLFTALRQADEMGLIKVFFHAVDASEMGLAIMNRMIRAAGHHVTMAAKEGKID
;
A
#
# COMPACT_ATOMS: atom_id res chain seq x y z
N MET A 1 -3.03 -22.25 2.31
CA MET A 1 -2.87 -23.15 3.50
C MET A 1 -1.53 -22.94 4.20
N ASP A 2 -0.66 -22.12 3.63
CA ASP A 2 0.78 -22.13 3.87
C ASP A 2 1.18 -21.55 5.24
N ASP A 3 0.30 -20.75 5.85
CA ASP A 3 0.56 -20.12 7.14
C ASP A 3 0.06 -20.97 8.34
N LEU A 4 -1.10 -21.63 8.20
CA LEU A 4 -1.82 -22.26 9.32
C LEU A 4 -2.16 -23.74 9.08
N GLY A 5 -1.76 -24.31 7.94
CA GLY A 5 -2.01 -25.71 7.59
C GLY A 5 -1.47 -26.66 8.66
N GLY A 6 -2.34 -27.48 9.23
CA GLY A 6 -1.98 -28.41 10.31
C GLY A 6 -1.74 -27.77 11.69
N LEU A 7 -1.81 -26.44 11.82
CA LEU A 7 -1.68 -25.72 13.10
C LEU A 7 -3.02 -25.42 13.76
N ILE A 8 -4.11 -25.42 12.98
CA ILE A 8 -5.47 -25.17 13.45
C ILE A 8 -6.42 -26.28 13.01
N PRO A 9 -7.47 -26.57 13.79
CA PRO A 9 -8.35 -27.70 13.51
C PRO A 9 -9.30 -27.48 12.32
N LEU A 10 -9.49 -26.24 11.87
CA LEU A 10 -10.44 -25.90 10.81
C LEU A 10 -10.02 -24.64 10.05
N VAL A 11 -10.25 -24.64 8.74
CA VAL A 11 -10.23 -23.46 7.87
C VAL A 11 -11.58 -23.41 7.14
N VAL A 12 -12.23 -22.25 7.18
CA VAL A 12 -13.44 -22.00 6.37
C VAL A 12 -12.99 -21.29 5.10
N ASP A 13 -13.20 -21.93 3.96
CA ASP A 13 -12.93 -21.35 2.65
C ASP A 13 -14.17 -20.60 2.14
N GLY A 14 -14.10 -19.27 2.20
CA GLY A 14 -15.13 -18.37 1.69
C GLY A 14 -14.80 -17.77 0.33
N GLY A 15 -13.75 -18.25 -0.34
CA GLY A 15 -13.21 -17.62 -1.55
C GLY A 15 -12.44 -16.32 -1.26
N GLU A 16 -12.26 -15.51 -2.31
CA GLU A 16 -11.49 -14.27 -2.24
C GLU A 16 -12.20 -13.14 -1.46
N CYS A 17 -11.41 -12.33 -0.76
CA CYS A 17 -11.92 -11.18 -0.02
C CYS A 17 -12.41 -10.07 -0.95
N ALA A 18 -13.64 -9.59 -0.75
CA ALA A 18 -14.23 -8.54 -1.57
C ALA A 18 -13.51 -7.17 -1.48
N VAL A 19 -12.77 -6.89 -0.40
CA VAL A 19 -12.08 -5.60 -0.17
C VAL A 19 -10.55 -5.74 -0.15
N GLY A 20 -10.03 -6.89 0.28
CA GLY A 20 -8.60 -7.21 0.39
C GLY A 20 -7.79 -6.47 1.44
N VAL A 21 -8.28 -5.37 2.01
CA VAL A 21 -7.65 -4.67 3.15
C VAL A 21 -8.48 -4.80 4.43
N GLU A 22 -7.84 -4.64 5.58
CA GLU A 22 -8.51 -4.71 6.88
C GLU A 22 -9.52 -3.59 7.08
N SER A 23 -10.35 -3.74 8.11
CA SER A 23 -11.33 -2.74 8.51
C SER A 23 -10.72 -1.38 8.86
N THR A 24 -11.49 -0.35 8.53
CA THR A 24 -11.27 1.02 9.01
C THR A 24 -11.48 1.07 10.52
N VAL A 25 -10.55 1.70 11.25
CA VAL A 25 -10.63 1.91 12.69
C VAL A 25 -10.79 3.40 12.95
N CYS A 26 -11.84 3.78 13.67
CA CYS A 26 -12.12 5.16 14.05
C CYS A 26 -12.13 5.33 15.58
N ASP A 27 -11.53 6.42 16.05
CA ASP A 27 -11.73 6.94 17.39
C ASP A 27 -12.94 7.86 17.42
N LEU A 28 -13.89 7.56 18.31
CA LEU A 28 -15.16 8.27 18.47
C LEU A 28 -15.25 9.00 19.82
N ARG A 29 -14.14 9.13 20.56
CA ARG A 29 -14.15 9.79 21.89
C ARG A 29 -14.30 11.30 21.83
N GLY A 30 -13.98 11.92 20.68
CA GLY A 30 -14.16 13.35 20.45
C GLY A 30 -15.37 13.66 19.57
N ASP A 31 -15.69 14.95 19.43
CA ASP A 31 -16.86 15.42 18.67
C ASP A 31 -16.80 15.11 17.16
N VAL A 32 -15.59 14.90 16.63
CA VAL A 32 -15.36 14.57 15.22
C VAL A 32 -14.66 13.21 15.17
N PRO A 33 -15.25 12.20 14.50
CA PRO A 33 -14.62 10.90 14.30
C PRO A 33 -13.22 11.04 13.72
N MET A 34 -12.26 10.28 14.24
CA MET A 34 -10.89 10.27 13.73
C MET A 34 -10.51 8.89 13.23
N ILE A 35 -10.15 8.78 11.95
CA ILE A 35 -9.64 7.54 11.37
C ILE A 35 -8.22 7.29 11.90
N LEU A 36 -8.06 6.22 12.67
CA LEU A 36 -6.78 5.73 13.18
C LEU A 36 -6.11 4.73 12.22
N ARG A 37 -6.92 4.02 11.43
CA ARG A 37 -6.46 3.11 10.39
C ARG A 37 -7.43 3.13 9.21
N PRO A 38 -6.99 3.47 7.98
CA PRO A 38 -7.83 3.37 6.80
C PRO A 38 -8.02 1.91 6.38
N GLY A 39 -9.17 1.64 5.78
CA GLY A 39 -9.63 0.34 5.34
C GLY A 39 -10.82 0.47 4.39
N GLY A 40 -11.64 -0.58 4.30
CA GLY A 40 -12.77 -0.64 3.36
C GLY A 40 -13.86 0.41 3.51
N VAL A 41 -13.96 1.08 4.67
CA VAL A 41 -14.87 2.21 4.87
C VAL A 41 -14.08 3.50 4.71
N THR A 42 -14.35 4.24 3.64
CA THR A 42 -13.54 5.40 3.26
C THR A 42 -13.91 6.65 4.08
N PRO A 43 -13.02 7.67 4.09
CA PRO A 43 -13.35 8.96 4.69
C PRO A 43 -14.65 9.55 4.12
N ASP A 44 -14.87 9.53 2.81
CA ASP A 44 -16.08 10.08 2.21
C ASP A 44 -17.35 9.32 2.63
N MET A 45 -17.28 7.99 2.77
CA MET A 45 -18.40 7.20 3.28
C MET A 45 -18.79 7.63 4.70
N ILE A 46 -17.80 7.88 5.56
CA ILE A 46 -18.04 8.40 6.91
C ILE A 46 -18.63 9.81 6.82
N ARG A 47 -18.09 10.67 5.95
CA ARG A 47 -18.56 12.06 5.86
C ARG A 47 -20.01 12.18 5.45
N LYS A 48 -20.48 11.30 4.56
CA LYS A 48 -21.88 11.25 4.12
C LYS A 48 -22.88 10.97 5.25
N ILE A 49 -22.44 10.36 6.35
CA ILE A 49 -23.31 9.94 7.45
C ILE A 49 -23.07 10.79 8.71
N ALA A 50 -21.81 11.00 9.07
CA ALA A 50 -21.41 11.58 10.35
C ALA A 50 -20.95 13.05 10.25
N GLY A 51 -20.87 13.64 9.05
CA GLY A 51 -20.34 14.98 8.84
C GLY A 51 -18.82 14.98 8.75
N ASP A 52 -18.11 15.83 9.48
CA ASP A 52 -16.65 15.88 9.35
C ASP A 52 -15.96 14.61 9.87
N VAL A 53 -14.80 14.30 9.30
CA VAL A 53 -13.92 13.22 9.75
C VAL A 53 -12.47 13.67 9.73
N LYS A 54 -11.74 13.36 10.80
CA LYS A 54 -10.30 13.64 10.91
C LYS A 54 -9.50 12.42 10.49
N LEU A 55 -8.33 12.66 9.89
CA LEU A 55 -7.32 11.64 9.66
C LEU A 55 -6.27 11.74 10.75
N HIS A 56 -5.88 10.62 11.35
CA HIS A 56 -4.77 10.63 12.30
C HIS A 56 -3.47 11.04 11.57
N PRO A 57 -2.66 11.99 12.09
CA PRO A 57 -1.47 12.48 11.39
C PRO A 57 -0.46 11.38 11.01
N GLY A 58 -0.28 10.39 11.89
CA GLY A 58 0.62 9.25 11.67
C GLY A 58 0.14 8.19 10.66
N LEU A 59 -0.86 8.48 9.83
CA LEU A 59 -1.33 7.54 8.80
C LEU A 59 -0.32 7.38 7.65
N LEU A 60 0.31 8.47 7.22
CA LEU A 60 1.25 8.47 6.09
C LEU A 60 2.67 8.86 6.51
N ASP A 61 2.82 9.69 7.56
CA ASP A 61 4.11 10.24 7.99
C ASP A 61 4.86 9.38 9.03
N GLY A 62 4.39 8.15 9.26
CA GLY A 62 4.97 7.24 10.25
C GLY A 62 4.43 7.42 11.67
N PRO A 63 4.90 6.61 12.64
CA PRO A 63 4.38 6.64 13.99
C PRO A 63 4.59 8.04 14.58
N ALA A 64 3.49 8.75 14.83
CA ALA A 64 3.52 9.92 15.69
C ALA A 64 4.02 9.47 17.07
N ASN A 65 4.92 10.23 17.69
CA ASN A 65 5.35 9.98 19.07
C ASN A 65 4.12 9.99 19.98
N GLY A 66 3.65 8.81 20.39
CA GLY A 66 2.41 8.65 21.16
C GLY A 66 2.01 7.20 21.39
N PRO A 67 1.05 6.94 22.30
CA PRO A 67 0.55 5.60 22.57
C PRO A 67 -0.07 4.99 21.30
N VAL A 68 0.13 3.68 21.13
CA VAL A 68 -0.46 2.94 20.01
C VAL A 68 -1.96 2.79 20.24
N LEU A 69 -2.74 3.51 19.46
CA LEU A 69 -4.21 3.53 19.58
C LEU A 69 -4.90 2.42 18.76
N SER A 70 -4.18 1.74 17.86
CA SER A 70 -4.76 0.64 17.06
C SER A 70 -3.72 -0.42 16.64
N PRO A 71 -4.15 -1.69 16.40
CA PRO A 71 -3.29 -2.74 15.86
C PRO A 71 -2.72 -2.37 14.48
N GLY A 72 -1.44 -2.69 14.26
CA GLY A 72 -0.74 -2.39 13.01
C GLY A 72 0.11 -1.11 13.03
N MET A 73 0.11 -0.35 14.14
CA MET A 73 0.81 0.95 14.21
C MET A 73 2.30 0.90 14.56
N LYS A 74 2.82 -0.16 15.19
CA LYS A 74 4.14 -0.16 15.85
C LYS A 74 5.25 -1.00 15.17
N TYR A 75 4.89 -2.07 14.47
CA TYR A 75 5.85 -3.00 13.84
C TYR A 75 5.73 -2.97 12.31
N LYS A 76 6.71 -3.55 11.59
CA LYS A 76 6.62 -3.89 10.16
C LYS A 76 5.53 -4.95 9.96
N HIS A 77 4.28 -4.58 10.20
CA HIS A 77 3.14 -5.36 9.78
C HIS A 77 3.06 -5.27 8.25
N TYR A 78 2.76 -6.39 7.60
CA TYR A 78 2.54 -6.48 6.16
C TYR A 78 3.80 -6.40 5.27
N ALA A 79 4.99 -6.29 5.86
CA ALA A 79 6.22 -6.27 5.07
C ALA A 79 6.47 -7.67 4.49
N PRO A 80 6.54 -7.83 3.16
CA PRO A 80 7.04 -9.06 2.56
C PRO A 80 8.52 -9.25 2.92
N ARG A 81 9.08 -10.43 2.61
CA ARG A 81 10.53 -10.67 2.72
C ARG A 81 11.31 -9.75 1.78
N ALA A 82 10.75 -9.44 0.61
CA ALA A 82 11.31 -8.47 -0.31
C ALA A 82 11.36 -7.05 0.29
N GLU A 83 12.42 -6.29 0.03
CA GLU A 83 12.49 -4.87 0.42
C GLU A 83 11.47 -4.06 -0.39
N VAL A 84 10.54 -3.36 0.28
CA VAL A 84 9.57 -2.48 -0.38
C VAL A 84 10.10 -1.05 -0.45
N VAL A 85 10.12 -0.48 -1.65
CA VAL A 85 10.46 0.92 -1.91
C VAL A 85 9.24 1.61 -2.51
N VAL A 86 8.63 2.53 -1.76
CA VAL A 86 7.53 3.36 -2.26
C VAL A 86 8.12 4.58 -2.97
N VAL A 87 7.67 4.84 -4.21
CA VAL A 87 8.04 6.03 -4.96
C VAL A 87 6.79 6.86 -5.25
N ALA A 88 6.75 8.11 -4.79
CA ALA A 88 5.60 9.00 -4.88
C ALA A 88 5.93 10.31 -5.60
N GLY A 89 4.93 10.92 -6.24
CA GLY A 89 5.07 12.13 -7.07
C GLY A 89 4.17 12.06 -8.29
N ASP A 90 4.45 12.88 -9.30
CA ASP A 90 3.69 12.85 -10.56
C ASP A 90 3.95 11.53 -11.31
N LYS A 91 2.89 10.94 -11.87
CA LYS A 91 2.87 9.61 -12.54
C LYS A 91 4.10 9.32 -13.41
N LEU A 92 4.46 10.24 -14.31
CA LEU A 92 5.59 10.04 -15.22
C LEU A 92 6.95 10.16 -14.53
N ASP A 93 7.08 11.05 -13.55
CA ASP A 93 8.34 11.24 -12.82
C ASP A 93 8.59 10.08 -11.85
N VAL A 94 7.54 9.53 -11.24
CA VAL A 94 7.59 8.27 -10.50
C VAL A 94 8.08 7.14 -11.39
N ALA A 95 7.51 7.01 -12.60
CA ALA A 95 7.93 5.97 -13.53
C ALA A 95 9.40 6.12 -13.96
N LYS A 96 9.84 7.34 -14.29
CA LYS A 96 11.26 7.63 -14.59
C LYS A 96 12.16 7.26 -13.41
N LYS A 97 11.81 7.66 -12.19
CA LYS A 97 12.59 7.39 -10.98
C LYS A 97 12.69 5.89 -10.71
N ILE A 98 11.57 5.16 -10.79
CA ILE A 98 11.56 3.69 -10.65
C ILE A 98 12.41 3.05 -11.75
N ASN A 99 12.30 3.50 -13.01
CA ASN A 99 13.10 2.99 -14.11
C ASN A 99 14.61 3.18 -13.87
N ALA A 100 15.02 4.30 -13.28
CA ALA A 100 16.42 4.55 -12.89
C ALA A 100 16.87 3.68 -11.71
N LEU A 101 15.99 3.45 -10.72
CA LEU A 101 16.27 2.54 -9.59
C LEU A 101 16.30 1.07 -10.02
N TYR A 102 15.58 0.71 -11.09
CA TYR A 102 15.60 -0.59 -11.76
C TYR A 102 16.77 -0.67 -12.76
N TYR A 103 18.00 -0.42 -12.30
CA TYR A 103 19.19 -0.39 -13.15
C TYR A 103 19.73 -1.78 -13.50
N ASP A 104 19.57 -2.76 -12.60
CA ASP A 104 20.10 -4.12 -12.78
C ASP A 104 18.97 -5.12 -13.02
N LYS A 105 18.72 -5.43 -14.29
CA LYS A 105 17.69 -6.38 -14.71
C LYS A 105 17.96 -7.84 -14.32
N LYS A 106 19.19 -8.18 -13.89
CA LYS A 106 19.54 -9.53 -13.46
C LYS A 106 19.16 -9.79 -12.00
N LYS A 107 18.92 -8.74 -11.22
CA LYS A 107 18.43 -8.86 -9.86
C LYS A 107 16.94 -9.22 -9.85
N LYS A 108 16.54 -9.93 -8.80
CA LYS A 108 15.15 -10.34 -8.56
C LYS A 108 14.31 -9.17 -8.06
N TYR A 109 14.06 -8.21 -8.94
CA TYR A 109 13.26 -7.03 -8.68
C TYR A 109 11.88 -7.17 -9.33
N ALA A 110 10.90 -6.46 -8.80
CA ALA A 110 9.65 -6.19 -9.50
C ALA A 110 9.19 -4.76 -9.26
N ILE A 111 8.29 -4.32 -10.15
CA ILE A 111 7.56 -3.06 -10.02
C ILE A 111 6.11 -3.42 -9.77
N MET A 112 5.51 -2.86 -8.74
CA MET A 112 4.11 -3.06 -8.40
C MET A 112 3.35 -1.76 -8.67
N CYS A 113 2.33 -1.81 -9.50
CA CYS A 113 1.54 -0.63 -9.89
C CYS A 113 0.13 -1.02 -10.35
N THR A 114 -0.76 -0.02 -10.46
CA THR A 114 -2.07 -0.17 -11.11
C THR A 114 -1.92 -0.40 -12.62
N HIS A 115 -2.93 -1.01 -13.24
CA HIS A 115 -2.92 -1.45 -14.64
C HIS A 115 -2.56 -0.31 -15.62
N GLU A 116 -3.15 0.86 -15.40
CA GLU A 116 -2.90 2.10 -16.16
C GLU A 116 -1.43 2.57 -16.20
N ASN A 117 -0.56 2.00 -15.36
CA ASN A 117 0.86 2.32 -15.24
C ASN A 117 1.77 1.20 -15.78
N VAL A 118 1.24 0.01 -16.10
CA VAL A 118 2.02 -1.16 -16.54
C VAL A 118 2.86 -0.84 -17.78
N SER A 119 2.27 -0.11 -18.74
CA SER A 119 2.94 0.26 -20.00
C SER A 119 4.20 1.13 -19.79
N LEU A 120 4.30 1.85 -18.67
CA LEU A 120 5.46 2.69 -18.33
C LEU A 120 6.72 1.88 -17.98
N TYR A 121 6.57 0.56 -17.79
CA TYR A 121 7.61 -0.34 -17.32
C TYR A 121 7.92 -1.47 -18.30
N THR A 122 7.66 -1.24 -19.59
CA THR A 122 7.92 -2.20 -20.67
C THR A 122 9.30 -2.89 -20.55
N GLY A 123 9.31 -4.22 -20.65
CA GLY A 123 10.52 -5.04 -20.57
C GLY A 123 11.11 -5.19 -19.16
N LYS A 124 10.30 -5.00 -18.11
CA LYS A 124 10.63 -5.24 -16.70
C LYS A 124 9.64 -6.22 -16.09
N ASN A 125 9.98 -6.76 -14.92
CA ASN A 125 9.07 -7.58 -14.14
C ASN A 125 8.05 -6.68 -13.44
N VAL A 126 6.78 -6.81 -13.78
CA VAL A 126 5.69 -5.97 -13.26
C VAL A 126 4.64 -6.87 -12.61
N ILE A 127 4.23 -6.50 -11.40
CA ILE A 127 3.09 -7.07 -10.70
C ILE A 127 1.94 -6.07 -10.85
N ASP A 128 0.96 -6.44 -11.65
CA ASP A 128 -0.23 -5.62 -11.91
C ASP A 128 -1.23 -5.79 -10.76
N LEU A 129 -1.61 -4.67 -10.16
CA LEU A 129 -2.60 -4.63 -9.09
C LEU A 129 -4.04 -4.56 -9.60
N GLY A 130 -4.25 -4.36 -10.90
CA GLY A 130 -5.56 -4.20 -11.53
C GLY A 130 -5.97 -2.74 -11.73
N ASP A 131 -7.23 -2.55 -12.11
CA ASP A 131 -7.79 -1.27 -12.51
C ASP A 131 -8.26 -0.46 -11.28
N GLY A 132 -7.61 0.67 -11.04
CA GLY A 132 -7.97 1.60 -9.96
C GLY A 132 -7.61 1.11 -8.55
N ASN A 133 -8.06 1.87 -7.55
CA ASN A 133 -7.68 1.65 -6.16
C ASN A 133 -8.50 0.54 -5.49
N GLU A 134 -9.73 0.28 -5.93
CA GLU A 134 -10.60 -0.75 -5.40
C GLU A 134 -10.03 -2.13 -5.68
N GLU A 135 -9.69 -2.39 -6.95
CA GLU A 135 -9.06 -3.65 -7.34
C GLU A 135 -7.64 -3.75 -6.78
N GLY A 136 -6.90 -2.63 -6.78
CA GLY A 136 -5.57 -2.59 -6.19
C GLY A 136 -5.56 -2.97 -4.71
N ALA A 137 -6.58 -2.57 -3.93
CA ALA A 137 -6.71 -2.96 -2.53
C ALA A 137 -7.06 -4.45 -2.38
N ARG A 138 -7.92 -5.00 -3.24
CA ARG A 138 -8.24 -6.43 -3.27
C ARG A 138 -7.00 -7.29 -3.50
N ASN A 139 -6.16 -6.87 -4.45
CA ASN A 139 -5.02 -7.65 -4.90
C ASN A 139 -3.73 -7.41 -4.10
N LEU A 140 -3.69 -6.38 -3.24
CA LEU A 140 -2.46 -5.91 -2.59
C LEU A 140 -1.69 -7.02 -1.86
N PHE A 141 -2.35 -7.77 -0.98
CA PHE A 141 -1.66 -8.80 -0.20
C PHE A 141 -1.31 -10.04 -1.02
N THR A 142 -2.14 -10.38 -2.01
CA THR A 142 -1.82 -11.45 -2.98
C THR A 142 -0.56 -11.09 -3.76
N ALA A 143 -0.45 -9.85 -4.23
CA ALA A 143 0.70 -9.34 -4.96
C ALA A 143 1.98 -9.32 -4.09
N LEU A 144 1.87 -8.96 -2.81
CA LEU A 144 3.00 -9.01 -1.87
C LEU A 144 3.44 -10.47 -1.58
N ARG A 145 2.50 -11.40 -1.44
CA ARG A 145 2.81 -12.84 -1.30
C ARG A 145 3.46 -13.41 -2.56
N GLN A 146 2.94 -13.07 -3.73
CA GLN A 146 3.50 -13.45 -5.02
C GLN A 146 4.96 -12.98 -5.14
N ALA A 147 5.27 -11.76 -4.70
CA ALA A 147 6.64 -11.25 -4.67
C ALA A 147 7.58 -12.13 -3.82
N ASP A 148 7.10 -12.60 -2.68
CA ASP A 148 7.85 -13.49 -1.80
C ASP A 148 8.02 -14.89 -2.39
N GLU A 149 6.99 -15.45 -3.02
CA GLU A 149 7.04 -16.76 -3.68
C GLU A 149 8.00 -16.76 -4.87
N MET A 150 8.03 -15.67 -5.63
CA MET A 150 9.02 -15.44 -6.71
C MET A 150 10.45 -15.25 -6.18
N GLY A 151 10.63 -15.13 -4.86
CA GLY A 151 11.91 -14.89 -4.20
C GLY A 151 12.50 -13.54 -4.59
N LEU A 152 11.64 -12.53 -4.81
CA LEU A 152 12.09 -11.17 -5.07
C LEU A 152 12.83 -10.61 -3.86
N ILE A 153 13.87 -9.83 -4.13
CA ILE A 153 14.65 -9.17 -3.07
C ILE A 153 14.23 -7.70 -2.91
N LYS A 154 13.56 -7.12 -3.92
CA LYS A 154 13.09 -5.73 -3.89
C LYS A 154 11.85 -5.53 -4.75
N VAL A 155 10.89 -4.78 -4.23
CA VAL A 155 9.67 -4.36 -4.93
C VAL A 155 9.61 -2.84 -4.94
N PHE A 156 9.55 -2.24 -6.12
CA PHE A 156 9.31 -0.81 -6.29
C PHE A 156 7.81 -0.59 -6.46
N PHE A 157 7.18 0.11 -5.53
CA PHE A 157 5.77 0.44 -5.60
C PHE A 157 5.59 1.84 -6.20
N HIS A 158 4.86 1.90 -7.32
CA HIS A 158 4.38 3.16 -7.88
C HIS A 158 3.21 3.64 -7.01
N ALA A 159 3.42 4.72 -6.25
CA ALA A 159 2.40 5.23 -5.34
C ALA A 159 1.09 5.54 -6.06
N VAL A 160 -0.02 5.14 -5.46
CA VAL A 160 -1.35 5.54 -5.91
C VAL A 160 -1.75 6.86 -5.27
N ASP A 161 -2.76 7.52 -5.85
CA ASP A 161 -3.36 8.70 -5.22
C ASP A 161 -3.95 8.30 -3.84
N ALA A 162 -3.66 9.11 -2.82
CA ALA A 162 -4.01 8.81 -1.43
C ALA A 162 -5.44 9.26 -1.04
N SER A 163 -6.38 9.24 -2.00
CA SER A 163 -7.81 9.43 -1.76
C SER A 163 -8.52 8.09 -1.57
N GLU A 164 -9.63 8.11 -0.81
CA GLU A 164 -10.53 6.97 -0.66
C GLU A 164 -9.82 5.64 -0.35
N MET A 165 -9.97 4.62 -1.21
CA MET A 165 -9.33 3.33 -1.05
C MET A 165 -7.80 3.40 -1.19
N GLY A 166 -7.29 4.36 -1.98
CA GLY A 166 -5.87 4.60 -2.15
C GLY A 166 -5.18 4.99 -0.83
N LEU A 167 -5.90 5.63 0.09
CA LEU A 167 -5.40 5.89 1.45
C LEU A 167 -5.09 4.59 2.20
N ALA A 168 -5.92 3.55 2.03
CA ALA A 168 -5.70 2.25 2.65
C ALA A 168 -4.48 1.55 2.03
N ILE A 169 -4.36 1.56 0.69
CA ILE A 169 -3.20 0.99 -0.03
C ILE A 169 -1.91 1.68 0.42
N MET A 170 -1.86 3.02 0.34
CA MET A 170 -0.67 3.79 0.71
C MET A 170 -0.30 3.57 2.17
N ASN A 171 -1.27 3.50 3.08
CA ASN A 171 -0.98 3.19 4.48
C ASN A 171 -0.27 1.83 4.64
N ARG A 172 -0.72 0.77 3.94
CA ARG A 172 -0.07 -0.55 4.01
C ARG A 172 1.30 -0.56 3.36
N MET A 173 1.46 0.08 2.20
CA MET A 173 2.74 0.11 1.48
C MET A 173 3.81 0.94 2.19
N ILE A 174 3.43 2.08 2.77
CA ILE A 174 4.34 2.89 3.59
C ILE A 174 4.79 2.10 4.84
N ARG A 175 3.89 1.36 5.48
CA ARG A 175 4.25 0.48 6.62
C ARG A 175 5.20 -0.64 6.18
N ALA A 176 4.94 -1.28 5.05
CA ALA A 176 5.81 -2.31 4.48
C ALA A 176 7.21 -1.77 4.16
N ALA A 177 7.29 -0.52 3.69
CA ALA A 177 8.54 0.22 3.44
C ALA A 177 9.21 0.78 4.72
N GLY A 178 8.67 0.49 5.91
CA GLY A 178 9.20 1.02 7.17
C GLY A 178 9.16 2.55 7.24
N HIS A 179 8.11 3.16 6.69
CA HIS A 179 7.86 4.61 6.66
C HIS A 179 8.83 5.43 5.80
N HIS A 180 9.55 4.80 4.87
CA HIS A 180 10.40 5.50 3.92
C HIS A 180 9.71 5.63 2.55
N VAL A 181 9.43 6.87 2.14
CA VAL A 181 8.88 7.19 0.82
C VAL A 181 9.93 7.97 0.03
N THR A 182 10.22 7.52 -1.18
CA THR A 182 11.10 8.21 -2.11
C THR A 182 10.29 9.16 -2.98
N MET A 183 10.53 10.47 -2.89
CA MET A 183 9.87 11.43 -3.77
C MET A 183 10.54 11.46 -5.15
N ALA A 184 9.73 11.38 -6.21
CA ALA A 184 10.15 11.70 -7.56
C ALA A 184 10.19 13.23 -7.70
N ALA A 185 11.37 13.79 -7.96
CA ALA A 185 11.51 15.21 -8.25
C ALA A 185 11.00 15.51 -9.67
N LYS A 186 10.38 16.67 -9.86
CA LYS A 186 10.31 17.30 -11.18
C LYS A 186 11.74 17.66 -11.56
N GLU A 187 12.29 17.05 -12.61
CA GLU A 187 13.48 17.62 -13.22
C GLU A 187 13.10 19.04 -13.67
N GLY A 188 13.75 20.04 -13.06
CA GLY A 188 13.64 21.41 -13.52
C GLY A 188 13.99 21.44 -15.01
N LYS A 189 13.19 22.16 -15.80
CA LYS A 189 13.60 22.58 -17.13
C LYS A 189 15.00 23.18 -16.98
N ILE A 190 15.98 22.58 -17.63
CA ILE A 190 17.22 23.28 -17.92
C ILE A 190 16.81 24.26 -19.00
N ASP A 191 16.63 25.53 -18.61
CA ASP A 191 16.51 26.66 -19.54
C ASP A 191 17.79 26.80 -20.38
#